data_AF-A0AAJ0N481-F1
#
_entry.id   AF-A0AAJ0N481-F1
#
_cell.length_a   1.000
_cell.length_b   1.000
_cell.length_c   1.000
_cell.angle_alpha   90.00
_cell.angle_beta   90.00
_cell.angle_gamma   90.00
#
_symmetry.space_group_name_H-M   'P 1'
#
loop_
_entity.id
_entity.type
_entity.pdbx_description
1 polymer ?
#
loop_
_entity_poly.entity_id
_entity_poly.type
_entity_poly.pdbx_seq_one_letter_code
_entity_poly.pdbx_strand_id
1 'polypeptide(L)' 'MLLAFAAIALAMLAGSGHPQWTCRCTGADRWHYLGSEGVAESNAHFDTTKHTTSCKRTDRAAQISDRVYGLLFPDLKF' A
#
# COMPACT_ATOMS: atom_id res chain seq x y z
N MET A 1 4.30 -26.47 8.46
CA MET A 1 4.03 -25.62 7.28
C MET A 1 2.55 -25.25 7.14
N LEU A 2 1.59 -26.18 7.13
CA LEU A 2 0.15 -25.89 7.02
C LEU A 2 -0.38 -24.87 8.05
N LEU A 3 0.03 -24.98 9.31
CA LEU A 3 -0.35 -24.03 10.38
C LEU A 3 0.14 -22.60 10.12
N ALA A 4 1.32 -22.43 9.51
CA ALA A 4 1.86 -21.11 9.19
C ALA A 4 1.07 -20.44 8.06
N PHE A 5 0.68 -21.20 7.03
CA PHE A 5 -0.17 -20.70 5.95
C PHE A 5 -1.57 -20.32 6.45
N ALA A 6 -2.16 -21.13 7.34
CA ALA A 6 -3.46 -20.82 7.94
C ALA A 6 -3.40 -19.54 8.80
N ALA A 7 -2.33 -19.34 9.57
CA ALA A 7 -2.15 -18.12 10.37
C ALA A 7 -1.97 -16.87 9.49
N ILE A 8 -1.22 -16.97 8.39
CA ILE A 8 -1.03 -15.88 7.43
C ILE A 8 -2.36 -15.54 6.73
N ALA A 9 -3.11 -16.55 6.27
CA ALA A 9 -4.42 -16.34 5.66
C ALA A 9 -5.40 -15.66 6.62
N LEU A 10 -5.46 -16.11 7.88
CA LEU A 10 -6.33 -15.51 8.90
C LEU A 10 -5.92 -14.06 9.21
N ALA A 11 -4.61 -13.76 9.25
CA ALA A 11 -4.11 -12.41 9.45
C ALA A 11 -4.42 -11.49 8.26
N MET A 12 -4.37 -12.00 7.03
CA MET A 12 -4.79 -11.27 5.84
C MET A 12 -6.29 -10.98 5.85
N LEU A 13 -7.13 -11.95 6.21
CA LEU A 13 -8.58 -11.78 6.36
C LEU A 13 -8.95 -10.78 7.46
N ALA A 14 -8.25 -10.81 8.60
CA ALA A 14 -8.43 -9.82 9.66
C ALA A 14 -7.88 -8.43 9.28
N GLY A 15 -6.96 -8.36 8.32
CA GLY A 15 -6.36 -7.14 7.81
C GLY A 15 -7.04 -6.57 6.57
N SER A 16 -7.94 -7.31 5.92
CA SER A 16 -8.63 -6.94 4.68
C SER A 16 -9.82 -6.01 4.91
N GLY A 17 -9.70 -5.09 5.87
CA GLY A 17 -10.60 -3.94 5.95
C GLY A 17 -10.51 -3.07 4.70
N HIS A 18 -11.24 -1.94 4.70
CA HIS A 18 -11.18 -0.99 3.59
C HIS A 18 -9.71 -0.67 3.24
N PRO A 19 -9.33 -0.76 1.95
CA PRO A 19 -7.97 -0.45 1.54
C PRO A 19 -7.61 0.94 2.02
N GLN A 20 -6.38 1.11 2.47
CA GLN A 20 -5.87 2.41 2.90
C GLN A 20 -4.60 2.69 2.13
N TRP A 21 -4.55 3.86 1.53
CA TRP A 21 -3.44 4.35 0.73
C TRP A 21 -2.89 5.62 1.32
N THR A 22 -1.59 5.80 1.14
CA THR A 22 -0.91 7.08 1.34
C THR A 22 -0.32 7.48 0.01
N CYS A 23 -0.81 8.57 -0.55
CA CYS A 23 -0.31 9.16 -1.78
C CYS A 23 0.30 10.52 -1.49
N ARG A 24 1.39 10.85 -2.19
CA ARG A 24 2.10 12.13 -2.05
C ARG A 24 2.57 12.61 -3.41
N CYS A 25 2.53 13.91 -3.62
CA CYS A 25 3.25 14.55 -4.71
C CYS A 25 4.52 15.21 -4.15
N THR A 26 5.67 14.99 -4.79
CA THR A 26 6.94 15.66 -4.44
C THR A 26 7.09 17.02 -5.12
N GLY A 27 6.10 17.43 -5.90
CA GLY A 27 6.02 18.72 -6.58
C GLY A 27 5.73 19.90 -5.65
N ALA A 28 5.58 21.08 -6.26
CA ALA A 28 5.44 22.36 -5.55
C ALA A 28 4.16 22.47 -4.70
N ASP A 29 3.13 21.69 -5.02
CA ASP A 29 1.82 21.71 -4.37
C ASP A 29 1.78 20.97 -3.03
N ARG A 30 2.81 20.20 -2.69
CA ARG A 30 2.92 19.40 -1.44
C ARG A 30 1.67 18.57 -1.15
N TRP A 31 1.02 18.11 -2.22
CA TRP A 31 -0.22 17.39 -2.12
C TRP A 31 -0.03 16.05 -1.38
N HIS A 32 -1.01 15.71 -0.54
CA HIS A 32 -1.04 14.46 0.21
C HIS A 32 -2.46 13.92 0.31
N TYR A 33 -2.58 12.60 0.23
CA TYR A 33 -3.86 11.90 0.36
C TYR A 33 -3.74 10.66 1.24
N LEU A 34 -4.79 10.45 2.03
CA LEU A 34 -4.99 9.31 2.92
C LEU A 34 -6.42 8.80 2.76
N GLY A 35 -6.60 7.62 2.19
CA GLY A 35 -7.95 7.06 1.96
C GLY A 35 -7.95 5.80 1.11
N SER A 36 -9.15 5.34 0.73
CA SER A 36 -9.33 4.08 -0.02
C SER A 36 -9.06 4.18 -1.50
N GLU A 37 -9.20 5.37 -2.07
CA GLU A 37 -9.22 5.59 -3.52
C GLU A 37 -7.83 5.86 -4.10
N GLY A 38 -6.76 5.38 -3.46
CA GLY A 38 -5.37 5.84 -3.73
C GLY A 38 -5.00 5.98 -5.21
N VAL A 39 -5.25 4.95 -6.03
CA VAL A 39 -4.95 4.99 -7.48
C VAL A 39 -5.87 5.94 -8.23
N ALA A 40 -7.17 5.94 -7.93
CA ALA A 40 -8.14 6.81 -8.60
C ALA A 40 -7.87 8.29 -8.28
N GLU A 41 -7.63 8.61 -7.01
CA GLU A 41 -7.26 9.94 -6.53
C GLU A 41 -5.93 10.41 -7.13
N SER A 42 -4.93 9.52 -7.17
CA SER A 42 -3.65 9.77 -7.82
C SER A 42 -3.80 10.13 -9.30
N ASN A 43 -4.64 9.40 -10.03
CA ASN A 43 -4.91 9.69 -11.43
C ASN A 43 -5.65 11.02 -11.59
N ALA A 44 -6.67 11.29 -10.77
CA ALA A 44 -7.38 12.57 -10.79
C ALA A 44 -6.45 13.76 -10.53
N HIS A 45 -5.51 13.61 -9.59
CA HIS A 45 -4.49 14.62 -9.32
C HIS A 45 -3.57 14.84 -10.52
N PHE A 46 -3.06 13.76 -11.13
CA PHE A 46 -2.23 13.85 -12.33
C PHE A 46 -2.99 14.48 -13.50
N ASP A 47 -4.25 14.12 -13.71
CA ASP A 47 -5.06 14.66 -14.80
C ASP A 47 -5.22 16.17 -14.68
N THR A 48 -5.39 16.66 -13.45
CA THR A 48 -5.58 18.08 -13.12
C THR A 48 -4.28 18.89 -13.15
N THR A 49 -3.19 18.36 -12.60
CA THR A 49 -1.96 19.12 -12.33
C THR A 49 -0.77 18.74 -13.20
N LYS A 50 -0.84 17.58 -13.86
CA LYS A 50 0.29 16.91 -14.54
C LYS A 50 1.47 16.59 -13.62
N HIS A 51 1.26 16.61 -12.31
CA HIS A 51 2.28 16.19 -11.35
C HIS A 51 2.18 14.70 -11.07
N THR A 52 3.32 14.02 -11.11
CA THR A 52 3.40 12.61 -10.73
C THR A 52 3.33 12.46 -9.22
N THR A 53 2.60 11.45 -8.78
CA THR A 53 2.38 11.08 -7.38
C THR A 53 3.06 9.75 -7.07
N SER A 54 3.46 9.57 -5.82
CA SER A 54 3.90 8.29 -5.25
C SER A 54 2.83 7.80 -4.30
N CYS A 55 2.29 6.60 -4.55
CA CYS A 55 1.28 5.97 -3.73
C CYS A 55 1.80 4.66 -3.13
N LYS A 56 1.60 4.47 -1.83
CA LYS A 56 1.84 3.20 -1.15
C LYS A 56 0.58 2.77 -0.42
N ARG A 57 0.24 1.49 -0.55
CA ARG A 57 -0.83 0.88 0.26
C ARG A 57 -0.33 0.68 1.69
N THR A 58 -1.08 1.17 2.66
CA THR A 58 -0.69 1.25 4.07
C THR A 58 -1.63 0.52 5.02
N ASP A 59 -2.69 -0.12 4.50
CA ASP A 59 -3.55 -1.01 5.30
C ASP A 59 -2.79 -2.19 5.90
N ARG A 60 -3.41 -2.80 6.91
CA ARG A 60 -2.82 -3.90 7.67
C ARG A 60 -2.49 -5.11 6.79
N ALA A 61 -3.31 -5.42 5.80
CA ALA A 61 -3.01 -6.52 4.88
C ALA A 61 -1.75 -6.22 4.05
N ALA A 62 -1.57 -4.99 3.55
CA ALA A 62 -0.34 -4.58 2.86
C ALA A 62 0.90 -4.71 3.77
N GLN A 63 0.80 -4.27 5.03
CA GLN A 63 1.90 -4.39 5.99
C GLN A 63 2.29 -5.84 6.31
N ILE A 64 1.29 -6.74 6.41
CA ILE A 64 1.54 -8.17 6.60
C ILE A 64 2.23 -8.75 5.37
N SER A 65 1.75 -8.41 4.16
CA SER A 65 2.35 -8.85 2.91
C SER A 65 3.80 -8.37 2.78
N ASP A 66 4.09 -7.10 3.05
CA ASP A 66 5.46 -6.54 3.03
C ASP A 66 6.39 -7.33 3.98
N ARG A 67 5.92 -7.63 5.20
CA ARG A 67 6.70 -8.42 6.17
C ARG A 67 6.93 -9.85 5.72
N VAL A 68 5.89 -10.52 5.21
CA VAL A 68 6.00 -11.89 4.71
C VAL A 68 6.97 -11.94 3.53
N TYR A 69 6.87 -10.99 2.60
CA TYR A 69 7.81 -10.88 1.48
C TYR A 69 9.25 -10.68 1.96
N GLY A 70 9.49 -9.76 2.90
CA GLY A 70 10.83 -9.54 3.45
C GLY A 70 11.41 -10.74 4.20
N LEU A 71 10.56 -11.58 4.81
CA LEU A 71 10.99 -12.85 5.43
C LEU A 71 11.30 -13.93 4.41
N LEU A 72 10.53 -14.02 3.31
CA LEU A 72 10.70 -15.03 2.27
C LEU A 72 11.85 -14.71 1.31
N PHE A 73 12.13 -13.43 1.11
CA PHE A 73 13.13 -12.95 0.16
C PHE A 73 14.07 -11.91 0.81
N PRO A 74 14.84 -12.31 1.84
CA PRO A 74 15.68 -11.37 2.60
C PRO A 74 16.79 -10.71 1.77
N ASP A 75 17.23 -11.37 0.69
CA ASP A 75 18.30 -10.87 -0.18
C ASP A 75 17.80 -9.89 -1.26
N LEU A 76 16.49 -9.80 -1.49
CA LEU A 76 15.88 -8.82 -2.38
C LEU A 76 15.61 -7.52 -1.61
N LYS A 77 16.67 -6.72 -1.41
CA LYS A 77 16.52 -5.34 -0.92
C LYS A 77 16.03 -4.46 -2.07
N PHE A 78 14.79 -4.01 -1.99
CA PHE A 78 14.22 -2.94 -2.81
C PHE A 78 14.41 -1.59 -2.16
#